data_AF-A0A960HK89-F1
#
_entry.id   AF-A0A960HK89-F1
#
_cell.length_a   1.000
_cell.length_b   1.000
_cell.length_c   1.000
_cell.angle_alpha   90.00
_cell.angle_beta   90.00
_cell.angle_gamma   90.00
#
_symmetry.space_group_name_H-M   'P 1'
#
loop_
_entity.id
_entity.type
_entity.pdbx_description
1 polymer ?
#
loop_
_entity_poly.entity_id
_entity_poly.type
_entity_poly.pdbx_seq_one_letter_code
_entity_poly.pdbx_strand_id
1 'polypeptide(L)'
;MSGATILHADLDAFYASVHQRDDPSLRGRPVIVGGGVVLAASYEAKARGVATAMGGRQALERCPDAVVVAPRFEAYVEASRAVFAIFERTTPLVEGLSIDEAFLDVGGLRRLVGEPVAIARRLREEVRDEVGLAITVGVARTKFLAKVASGVAKPDGLLLVEPDRELEFLHPLPIRRLWGVGAVTERKLHERGLRTVADVATVGPGALTAILGGHQGRHLDALAHNRDP
;
A
#
# COMPACT_ATOMS: atom_id res chain seq x y z
N MET A 1 17.84 1.44 20.72
CA MET A 1 17.32 1.74 19.37
C MET A 1 15.83 1.43 19.37
N SER A 2 14.99 2.31 18.82
CA SER A 2 13.55 2.02 18.73
C SER A 2 13.32 0.82 17.81
N GLY A 3 12.50 -0.13 18.24
CA GLY A 3 12.14 -1.30 17.43
C GLY A 3 11.21 -0.91 16.27
N ALA A 4 10.96 -1.85 15.35
CA ALA A 4 9.94 -1.67 14.30
C ALA A 4 8.55 -1.79 14.92
N THR A 5 7.96 -0.66 15.33
CA THR A 5 6.68 -0.61 16.04
C THR A 5 5.52 -0.08 15.20
N ILE A 6 5.80 0.43 14.01
CA ILE A 6 4.78 0.99 13.13
C ILE A 6 4.29 -0.09 12.18
N LEU A 7 2.98 -0.32 12.19
CA LEU A 7 2.27 -1.10 11.19
C LEU A 7 1.63 -0.16 10.17
N HIS A 8 1.70 -0.50 8.89
CA HIS A 8 0.81 0.05 7.88
C HIS A 8 -0.08 -1.08 7.38
N ALA A 9 -1.39 -0.98 7.63
CA ALA A 9 -2.39 -1.95 7.20
C ALA A 9 -3.18 -1.38 6.02
N ASP A 10 -3.32 -2.17 4.95
CA ASP A 10 -3.91 -1.74 3.68
C ASP A 10 -4.78 -2.86 3.10
N LEU A 11 -6.03 -2.55 2.79
CA LEU A 11 -7.01 -3.45 2.22
C LEU A 11 -6.68 -3.83 0.77
N ASP A 12 -6.64 -5.13 0.54
CA ASP A 12 -6.21 -5.69 -0.73
C ASP A 12 -7.27 -5.53 -1.81
N ALA A 13 -6.95 -4.79 -2.87
CA ALA A 13 -7.84 -4.52 -4.00
C ALA A 13 -9.26 -4.08 -3.57
N PHE A 14 -9.33 -3.22 -2.54
CA PHE A 14 -10.49 -3.03 -1.67
C PHE A 14 -11.87 -3.14 -2.33
N TYR A 15 -12.23 -2.26 -3.27
CA TYR A 15 -13.59 -2.27 -3.83
C TYR A 15 -13.91 -3.55 -4.61
N ALA A 16 -12.93 -4.12 -5.32
CA ALA A 16 -13.14 -5.39 -6.03
C ALA A 16 -13.30 -6.54 -5.03
N SER A 17 -12.51 -6.55 -3.95
CA SER A 17 -12.60 -7.54 -2.88
C SER A 17 -13.93 -7.48 -2.13
N VAL A 18 -14.52 -6.29 -1.93
CA VAL A 18 -15.89 -6.17 -1.37
C VAL A 18 -16.91 -6.84 -2.27
N HIS A 19 -16.83 -6.65 -3.59
CA HIS A 19 -17.71 -7.34 -4.54
C HIS A 19 -17.50 -8.87 -4.52
N GLN A 20 -16.26 -9.35 -4.47
CA GLN A 20 -15.95 -10.79 -4.41
C GLN A 20 -16.34 -11.44 -3.07
N ARG A 21 -16.29 -10.66 -1.97
CA ARG A 21 -16.79 -11.10 -0.67
C ARG A 21 -18.30 -11.30 -0.71
N ASP A 22 -19.02 -10.28 -1.17
CA ASP A 22 -20.49 -10.20 -1.17
C ASP A 22 -21.14 -11.11 -2.23
N ASP A 23 -20.46 -11.34 -3.36
CA ASP A 23 -20.90 -12.26 -4.42
C ASP A 23 -19.84 -13.35 -4.66
N PRO A 24 -20.05 -14.56 -4.09
CA PRO A 24 -19.13 -15.68 -4.26
C PRO A 24 -18.88 -16.09 -5.72
N SER A 25 -19.78 -15.77 -6.66
CA SER A 25 -19.60 -16.10 -8.08
C SER A 25 -18.50 -15.26 -8.76
N LEU A 26 -18.05 -14.19 -8.11
CA LEU A 26 -16.97 -13.31 -8.58
C LEU A 26 -15.58 -13.72 -8.06
N ARG A 27 -15.50 -14.63 -7.08
CA ARG A 27 -14.22 -15.07 -6.49
C ARG A 27 -13.38 -15.80 -7.54
N GLY A 28 -12.09 -15.46 -7.62
CA GLY A 28 -11.18 -16.06 -8.62
C GLY A 28 -11.36 -15.52 -10.03
N ARG A 29 -12.27 -14.56 -10.26
CA ARG A 29 -12.54 -13.97 -11.57
C ARG A 29 -11.94 -12.57 -11.69
N PRO A 30 -11.52 -12.14 -12.89
CA PRO A 30 -11.14 -10.76 -13.13
C PRO A 30 -12.35 -9.83 -12.98
N VAL A 31 -12.41 -9.10 -11.88
CA VAL A 31 -13.41 -8.06 -11.61
C VAL A 31 -12.81 -6.67 -11.81
N ILE A 32 -13.58 -5.79 -12.47
CA ILE A 32 -13.32 -4.36 -12.64
C ILE A 32 -14.48 -3.57 -12.03
N VAL A 33 -14.18 -2.64 -11.14
CA VAL A 33 -15.17 -1.72 -10.56
C VAL A 33 -15.14 -0.41 -11.34
N GLY A 34 -16.26 -0.04 -11.95
CA GLY A 34 -16.41 1.15 -12.81
C GLY A 34 -16.16 0.86 -14.29
N GLY A 35 -17.14 1.19 -15.14
CA GLY A 35 -17.10 0.87 -16.57
C GLY A 35 -16.49 1.93 -17.48
N GLY A 36 -16.52 3.21 -17.08
CA GLY A 36 -15.89 4.31 -17.84
C GLY A 36 -14.41 4.44 -17.52
N VAL A 37 -14.08 4.51 -16.23
CA VAL A 37 -12.72 4.50 -15.69
C VAL A 37 -12.67 3.45 -14.58
N VAL A 38 -11.58 2.68 -14.55
CA VAL A 38 -11.35 1.67 -13.52
C VAL A 38 -11.11 2.34 -12.18
N LEU A 39 -12.08 2.25 -11.28
CA LEU A 39 -11.95 2.72 -9.89
C LEU A 39 -11.12 1.74 -9.06
N ALA A 40 -11.33 0.44 -9.28
CA ALA A 40 -10.54 -0.63 -8.69
C ALA A 40 -10.55 -1.86 -9.61
N ALA A 41 -9.55 -2.72 -9.44
CA ALA A 41 -9.46 -3.99 -10.12
C ALA A 41 -9.01 -5.07 -9.14
N SER A 42 -9.61 -6.25 -9.27
CA SER A 42 -9.19 -7.49 -8.61
C SER A 42 -7.75 -7.86 -8.96
N TYR A 43 -7.11 -8.72 -8.18
CA TYR A 43 -5.74 -9.16 -8.48
C TYR A 43 -5.67 -9.96 -9.78
N GLU A 44 -6.70 -10.71 -10.11
CA GLU A 44 -6.87 -11.45 -11.35
C GLU A 44 -6.89 -10.52 -12.57
N ALA A 45 -7.57 -9.38 -12.47
CA ALA A 45 -7.55 -8.35 -13.52
C ALA A 45 -6.20 -7.60 -13.57
N LYS A 46 -5.61 -7.29 -12.41
CA LYS A 46 -4.29 -6.63 -12.31
C LYS A 46 -3.16 -7.47 -12.91
N ALA A 47 -3.21 -8.78 -12.72
CA ALA A 47 -2.25 -9.72 -13.32
C ALA A 47 -2.26 -9.66 -14.86
N ARG A 48 -3.38 -9.22 -15.45
CA ARG A 48 -3.56 -9.02 -16.89
C ARG A 48 -3.28 -7.58 -17.34
N GLY A 49 -2.69 -6.78 -16.44
CA GLY A 49 -2.26 -5.42 -16.73
C GLY A 49 -3.37 -4.37 -16.60
N VAL A 50 -4.53 -4.69 -16.03
CA VAL A 50 -5.54 -3.67 -15.67
C VAL A 50 -5.03 -2.87 -14.47
N ALA A 51 -5.15 -1.55 -14.52
CA ALA A 51 -4.73 -0.66 -13.44
C ALA A 51 -5.83 0.35 -13.10
N THR A 52 -5.84 0.82 -11.85
CA THR A 52 -6.70 1.94 -11.44
C THR A 52 -6.42 3.18 -12.29
N ALA A 53 -7.45 3.99 -12.54
CA ALA A 53 -7.46 5.15 -13.43
C ALA A 53 -7.28 4.83 -14.93
N MET A 54 -7.20 3.55 -15.31
CA MET A 54 -7.26 3.13 -16.71
C MET A 54 -8.65 3.39 -17.30
N GLY A 55 -8.72 3.77 -18.58
CA GLY A 55 -10.00 3.86 -19.30
C GLY A 55 -10.62 2.48 -19.49
N GLY A 56 -11.94 2.36 -19.32
CA GLY A 56 -12.65 1.08 -19.34
C GLY A 56 -12.45 0.29 -20.63
N ARG A 57 -12.43 0.97 -21.78
CA ARG A 57 -12.09 0.34 -23.07
C ARG A 57 -10.70 -0.30 -23.05
N GLN A 58 -9.69 0.44 -22.61
CA GLN A 58 -8.31 -0.06 -22.52
C GLN A 58 -8.22 -1.23 -21.53
N ALA A 59 -8.97 -1.19 -20.44
CA ALA A 59 -9.02 -2.28 -19.47
C ALA A 59 -9.62 -3.56 -20.07
N LEU A 60 -10.71 -3.45 -20.84
CA LEU A 60 -11.32 -4.58 -21.53
C LEU A 60 -10.49 -5.10 -22.71
N GLU A 61 -9.72 -4.24 -23.39
CA GLU A 61 -8.74 -4.69 -24.39
C GLU A 61 -7.65 -5.59 -23.75
N ARG A 62 -7.26 -5.29 -22.50
CA ARG A 62 -6.29 -6.11 -21.74
C ARG A 62 -6.91 -7.36 -21.09
N CYS A 63 -8.17 -7.27 -20.67
CA CYS A 63 -8.89 -8.32 -19.98
C CYS A 63 -10.32 -8.48 -20.52
N PRO A 64 -10.51 -9.10 -21.71
CA PRO A 64 -11.80 -9.10 -22.42
C PRO A 64 -12.94 -9.81 -21.68
N ASP A 65 -12.62 -10.79 -20.84
CA ASP A 65 -13.55 -11.58 -20.02
C ASP A 65 -13.73 -11.03 -18.60
N ALA A 66 -13.24 -9.81 -18.33
CA ALA A 66 -13.46 -9.15 -17.05
C ALA A 66 -14.94 -8.90 -16.77
N VAL A 67 -15.38 -9.20 -15.55
CA VAL A 67 -16.69 -8.80 -15.05
C VAL A 67 -16.61 -7.34 -14.62
N VAL A 68 -17.33 -6.47 -15.32
CA VAL A 68 -17.44 -5.06 -14.97
C VAL A 68 -18.65 -4.85 -14.06
N VAL A 69 -18.42 -4.31 -12.87
CA VAL A 69 -19.45 -4.04 -11.87
C VAL A 69 -19.57 -2.55 -11.56
N ALA A 70 -20.78 -2.11 -11.21
CA ALA A 70 -21.01 -0.74 -10.76
C ALA A 70 -20.44 -0.53 -9.33
N PRO A 71 -19.93 0.66 -9.00
CA PRO A 71 -19.46 0.96 -7.66
C PRO A 71 -20.62 0.96 -6.64
N ARG A 72 -20.37 0.40 -5.45
CA ARG A 72 -21.30 0.34 -4.31
C ARG A 72 -20.69 1.08 -3.11
N PHE A 73 -20.68 2.42 -3.14
CA PHE A 73 -19.98 3.23 -2.14
C PHE A 73 -20.44 3.02 -0.70
N GLU A 74 -21.72 2.80 -0.46
CA GLU A 74 -22.24 2.49 0.87
C GLU A 74 -21.60 1.21 1.44
N ALA A 75 -21.53 0.14 0.63
CA ALA A 75 -20.89 -1.11 1.03
C ALA A 75 -19.38 -0.95 1.30
N TYR A 76 -18.71 -0.04 0.59
CA TYR A 76 -17.29 0.27 0.83
C TYR A 76 -17.11 1.01 2.16
N VAL A 77 -17.96 1.98 2.47
CA VAL A 77 -17.92 2.71 3.75
C VAL A 77 -18.24 1.78 4.91
N GLU A 78 -19.21 0.89 4.78
CA GLU A 78 -19.55 -0.11 5.79
C GLU A 78 -18.39 -1.09 6.04
N ALA A 79 -17.79 -1.63 4.98
CA ALA A 79 -16.64 -2.50 5.09
C ALA A 79 -15.44 -1.78 5.72
N SER A 80 -15.17 -0.54 5.31
CA SER A 80 -14.11 0.31 5.88
C SER A 80 -14.32 0.51 7.38
N ARG A 81 -15.52 0.89 7.81
CA ARG A 81 -15.86 1.06 9.23
C ARG A 81 -15.64 -0.20 10.04
N ALA A 82 -16.04 -1.36 9.52
CA ALA A 82 -15.83 -2.64 10.19
C ALA A 82 -14.33 -2.96 10.37
N VAL A 83 -13.51 -2.70 9.35
CA VAL A 83 -12.06 -2.89 9.43
C VAL A 83 -11.41 -1.90 10.40
N PHE A 84 -11.79 -0.62 10.35
CA PHE A 84 -11.25 0.40 11.25
C PHE A 84 -11.62 0.14 12.72
N ALA A 85 -12.79 -0.42 13.01
CA ALA A 85 -13.13 -0.85 14.36
C ALA A 85 -12.17 -1.92 14.89
N ILE A 86 -11.67 -2.83 14.03
CA ILE A 86 -10.65 -3.82 14.39
C ILE A 86 -9.28 -3.12 14.60
N PHE A 87 -8.95 -2.12 13.78
CA PHE A 87 -7.73 -1.32 13.96
C PHE A 87 -7.71 -0.63 15.32
N GLU A 88 -8.82 0.04 15.69
CA GLU A 88 -8.97 0.75 16.96
C GLU A 88 -8.98 -0.20 18.17
N ARG A 89 -9.46 -1.44 18.00
CA ARG A 89 -9.37 -2.50 19.02
C ARG A 89 -7.95 -3.04 19.18
N THR A 90 -7.13 -2.97 18.12
CA THR A 90 -5.74 -3.44 18.12
C THR A 90 -4.83 -2.49 18.91
N THR A 91 -4.97 -1.18 18.70
CA THR A 91 -4.22 -0.14 19.42
C THR A 91 -5.04 1.15 19.47
N PRO A 92 -4.92 1.98 20.53
CA PRO A 92 -5.51 3.31 20.52
C PRO A 92 -4.79 4.30 19.57
N LEU A 93 -3.61 3.95 19.06
CA LEU A 93 -2.79 4.81 18.19
C LEU A 93 -3.01 4.46 16.72
N VAL A 94 -4.19 4.81 16.20
CA VAL A 94 -4.58 4.63 14.80
C VAL A 94 -4.60 5.97 14.08
N GLU A 95 -3.96 6.02 12.91
CA GLU A 95 -4.01 7.17 12.00
C GLU A 95 -4.48 6.72 10.61
N GLY A 96 -5.74 7.02 10.30
CA GLY A 96 -6.31 6.74 8.99
C GLY A 96 -5.72 7.62 7.90
N LEU A 97 -5.31 7.02 6.78
CA LEU A 97 -4.79 7.73 5.61
C LEU A 97 -5.84 7.84 4.50
N SER A 98 -6.67 6.80 4.36
CA SER A 98 -7.83 6.74 3.46
C SER A 98 -8.88 5.82 4.07
N ILE A 99 -9.93 5.49 3.31
CA ILE A 99 -10.94 4.51 3.72
C ILE A 99 -10.40 3.07 3.78
N ASP A 100 -9.26 2.80 3.17
CA ASP A 100 -8.74 1.44 2.97
C ASP A 100 -7.36 1.19 3.61
N GLU A 101 -6.76 2.22 4.22
CA GLU A 101 -5.45 2.10 4.88
C GLU A 101 -5.27 3.02 6.11
N ALA A 102 -4.47 2.53 7.06
CA ALA A 102 -4.11 3.23 8.28
C ALA A 102 -2.72 2.86 8.79
N PHE A 103 -2.11 3.76 9.56
CA PHE A 103 -0.97 3.46 10.42
C PHE A 103 -1.44 3.09 11.82
N LEU A 104 -0.79 2.08 12.41
CA LEU A 104 -1.02 1.64 13.79
C LEU A 104 0.33 1.60 14.52
N ASP A 105 0.47 2.33 15.63
CA ASP A 105 1.64 2.20 16.52
C ASP A 105 1.35 1.18 17.61
N VAL A 106 2.19 0.13 17.65
CA VAL A 106 2.06 -0.99 18.61
C VAL A 106 3.22 -1.04 19.59
N GLY A 107 4.05 0.01 19.68
CA GLY A 107 5.24 0.03 20.53
C GLY A 107 4.95 -0.17 22.02
N GLY A 108 3.81 0.33 22.49
CA GLY A 108 3.35 0.14 23.88
C GLY A 108 2.79 -1.24 24.20
N LEU A 109 2.53 -2.08 23.19
CA LEU A 109 1.78 -3.34 23.34
C LEU A 109 2.67 -4.57 23.55
N ARG A 110 4.00 -4.43 23.41
CA ARG A 110 4.93 -5.56 23.39
C ARG A 110 4.79 -6.52 24.58
N ARG A 111 4.63 -5.97 25.79
CA ARG A 111 4.49 -6.75 27.02
C ARG A 111 3.09 -7.35 27.24
N LEU A 112 2.06 -6.75 26.64
CA LEU A 112 0.65 -7.12 26.86
C LEU A 112 0.14 -8.09 25.79
N VAL A 113 0.55 -7.87 24.54
CA VAL A 113 0.02 -8.58 23.37
C VAL A 113 1.10 -9.39 22.66
N GLY A 114 2.34 -8.89 22.62
CA GLY A 114 3.48 -9.57 22.02
C GLY A 114 4.22 -8.73 20.97
N GLU A 115 5.09 -9.38 20.20
CA GLU A 115 5.92 -8.71 19.20
C GLU A 115 5.09 -8.07 18.06
N PRO A 116 5.52 -6.94 17.48
CA PRO A 116 4.80 -6.24 16.41
C PRO A 116 4.38 -7.14 15.23
N VAL A 117 5.23 -8.10 14.83
CA VAL A 117 4.90 -9.09 13.79
C VAL A 117 3.77 -10.02 14.21
N ALA A 118 3.72 -10.43 15.48
CA ALA A 118 2.63 -11.27 15.99
C ALA A 118 1.31 -10.49 16.03
N ILE A 119 1.35 -9.22 16.48
CA ILE A 119 0.19 -8.31 16.46
C ILE A 119 -0.32 -8.13 15.03
N ALA A 120 0.58 -7.87 14.08
CA ALA A 120 0.23 -7.73 12.67
C ALA A 120 -0.39 -9.01 12.08
N ARG A 121 0.11 -10.19 12.45
CA ARG A 121 -0.43 -11.48 12.01
C ARG A 121 -1.85 -11.68 12.51
N ARG A 122 -2.07 -11.44 13.81
CA ARG A 122 -3.39 -11.49 14.44
C ARG A 122 -4.35 -10.47 13.84
N LEU A 123 -3.90 -9.25 13.58
CA LEU A 123 -4.71 -8.22 12.93
C LEU A 123 -5.22 -8.67 11.55
N ARG A 124 -4.36 -9.30 10.75
CA ARG A 124 -4.75 -9.86 9.44
C ARG A 124 -5.78 -10.98 9.57
N GLU A 125 -5.61 -11.85 10.56
CA GLU A 125 -6.54 -12.95 10.87
C GLU A 125 -7.91 -12.41 11.31
N GLU A 126 -7.95 -11.46 12.25
CA GLU A 126 -9.20 -10.85 12.74
C GLU A 126 -9.97 -10.13 11.62
N VAL A 127 -9.29 -9.35 10.76
CA VAL A 127 -9.94 -8.70 9.61
C VAL A 127 -10.52 -9.72 8.62
N ARG A 128 -9.79 -10.82 8.40
CA ARG A 128 -10.26 -11.90 7.52
C ARG A 128 -11.48 -12.60 8.10
N ASP A 129 -11.43 -12.96 9.37
CA ASP A 129 -12.45 -13.78 10.01
C ASP A 129 -13.72 -12.98 10.29
N GLU A 130 -13.60 -11.72 10.71
CA GLU A 130 -14.75 -10.87 11.07
C GLU A 130 -15.35 -10.13 9.87
N VAL A 131 -14.52 -9.66 8.92
CA VAL A 131 -14.97 -8.79 7.82
C VAL A 131 -14.97 -9.51 6.47
N GLY A 132 -14.31 -10.66 6.36
CA GLY A 132 -14.21 -11.43 5.11
C GLY A 132 -13.32 -10.76 4.06
N LEU A 133 -12.39 -9.88 4.47
CA LEU A 133 -11.49 -9.16 3.58
C LEU A 133 -10.02 -9.44 3.94
N ALA A 134 -9.14 -9.37 2.95
CA ALA A 134 -7.71 -9.46 3.17
C ALA A 134 -7.09 -8.07 3.34
N ILE A 135 -6.14 -7.96 4.27
CA ILE A 135 -5.26 -6.81 4.41
C ILE A 135 -3.81 -7.27 4.28
N THR A 136 -3.00 -6.42 3.68
CA THR A 136 -1.55 -6.54 3.68
C THR A 136 -0.96 -5.60 4.73
N VAL A 137 0.00 -6.09 5.52
CA VAL A 137 0.62 -5.32 6.60
C VAL A 137 2.13 -5.21 6.40
N GLY A 138 2.64 -3.98 6.43
CA GLY A 138 4.08 -3.69 6.51
C GLY A 138 4.46 -3.25 7.92
N VAL A 139 5.61 -3.70 8.41
CA VAL A 139 6.14 -3.39 9.75
C VAL A 139 7.51 -2.75 9.63
N ALA A 140 7.69 -1.55 10.19
CA ALA A 140 8.97 -0.83 10.15
C ALA A 140 9.11 0.17 11.33
N ARG A 141 10.23 0.90 11.39
CA ARG A 141 10.42 1.98 12.38
C ARG A 141 9.70 3.28 12.03
N THR A 142 9.49 3.54 10.74
CA THR A 142 8.85 4.78 10.24
C THR A 142 7.55 4.45 9.53
N LYS A 143 6.62 5.42 9.47
CA LYS A 143 5.37 5.28 8.73
C LYS A 143 5.64 5.12 7.25
N PHE A 144 6.53 5.96 6.71
CA PHE A 144 7.00 5.85 5.33
C PHE A 144 7.43 4.42 4.98
N LEU A 145 8.36 3.83 5.75
CA LEU A 145 8.89 2.51 5.39
C LEU A 145 7.88 1.39 5.63
N ALA A 146 7.01 1.51 6.63
CA ALA A 146 5.93 0.55 6.85
C ALA A 146 4.97 0.53 5.65
N LYS A 147 4.64 1.70 5.08
CA LYS A 147 3.84 1.81 3.85
C LYS A 147 4.53 1.22 2.63
N VAL A 148 5.83 1.48 2.46
CA VAL A 148 6.62 0.87 1.38
C VAL A 148 6.61 -0.66 1.53
N ALA A 149 6.81 -1.16 2.74
CA ALA A 149 6.83 -2.59 3.06
C ALA A 149 5.50 -3.27 2.74
N SER A 150 4.36 -2.68 3.13
CA SER A 150 3.05 -3.24 2.78
C SER A 150 2.85 -3.28 1.26
N GLY A 151 3.26 -2.22 0.54
CA GLY A 151 3.17 -2.17 -0.91
C GLY A 151 4.01 -3.24 -1.63
N VAL A 152 5.14 -3.66 -1.04
CA VAL A 152 5.98 -4.76 -1.53
C VAL A 152 5.37 -6.13 -1.19
N ALA A 153 4.73 -6.24 -0.03
CA ALA A 153 4.16 -7.49 0.47
C ALA A 153 2.84 -7.90 -0.21
N LYS A 154 2.15 -6.99 -0.91
CA LYS A 154 0.88 -7.29 -1.58
C LYS A 154 1.01 -8.42 -2.62
N PRO A 155 -0.04 -9.26 -2.80
CA PRO A 155 -1.29 -9.32 -2.04
C PRO A 155 -1.18 -10.15 -0.75
N ASP A 156 -2.09 -9.88 0.19
CA ASP A 156 -2.32 -10.67 1.39
C ASP A 156 -1.04 -11.00 2.18
N GLY A 157 -0.16 -10.01 2.27
CA GLY A 157 1.18 -10.18 2.78
C GLY A 157 1.39 -9.65 4.20
N LEU A 158 2.49 -10.09 4.81
CA LEU A 158 3.05 -9.50 6.01
C LEU A 158 4.56 -9.39 5.83
N LEU A 159 5.11 -8.18 5.93
CA LEU A 159 6.54 -7.94 5.78
C LEU A 159 7.08 -7.07 6.90
N LEU A 160 8.05 -7.60 7.64
CA LEU A 160 8.89 -6.84 8.56
C LEU A 160 10.13 -6.35 7.82
N VAL A 161 10.41 -5.05 7.93
CA VAL A 161 11.72 -4.51 7.60
C VAL A 161 12.54 -4.47 8.87
N GLU A 162 13.60 -5.30 8.91
CA GLU A 162 14.49 -5.37 10.06
C GLU A 162 15.12 -3.99 10.32
N PRO A 163 15.04 -3.44 11.56
CA PRO A 163 15.55 -2.12 11.91
C PRO A 163 16.98 -1.85 11.45
N ASP A 164 17.84 -2.86 11.48
CA ASP A 164 19.27 -2.70 11.16
C ASP A 164 19.56 -2.93 9.67
N ARG A 165 18.54 -3.23 8.85
CA ARG A 165 18.65 -3.51 7.40
C ARG A 165 17.67 -2.68 6.56
N GLU A 166 17.15 -1.59 7.09
CA GLU A 166 16.14 -0.76 6.41
C GLU A 166 16.61 -0.19 5.06
N LEU A 167 17.85 0.31 4.99
CA LEU A 167 18.40 0.82 3.73
C LEU A 167 18.72 -0.30 2.74
N GLU A 168 19.14 -1.48 3.24
CA GLU A 168 19.36 -2.66 2.39
C GLU A 168 18.05 -3.14 1.75
N PHE A 169 16.94 -3.06 2.48
CA PHE A 169 15.61 -3.31 1.94
C PHE A 169 15.16 -2.23 0.95
N LEU A 170 15.36 -0.95 1.29
CA LEU A 170 14.81 0.19 0.55
C LEU A 170 15.55 0.46 -0.77
N HIS A 171 16.88 0.47 -0.75
CA HIS A 171 17.73 0.90 -1.86
C HIS A 171 17.53 0.15 -3.18
N PRO A 172 17.33 -1.19 -3.20
CA PRO A 172 17.11 -1.94 -4.44
C PRO A 172 15.74 -1.70 -5.09
N LEU A 173 14.79 -1.08 -4.38
CA LEU A 173 13.44 -0.89 -4.90
C LEU A 173 13.42 0.12 -6.06
N PRO A 174 12.49 -0.05 -7.03
CA PRO A 174 12.30 0.94 -8.07
C PRO A 174 11.73 2.23 -7.47
N ILE A 175 12.09 3.39 -8.04
CA ILE A 175 11.75 4.72 -7.49
C ILE A 175 10.23 4.90 -7.28
N ARG A 176 9.39 4.28 -8.12
CA ARG A 176 7.92 4.29 -7.95
C ARG A 176 7.41 3.72 -6.63
N ARG A 177 8.25 3.02 -5.86
CA ARG A 177 7.91 2.51 -4.53
C ARG A 177 7.96 3.59 -3.45
N LEU A 178 8.68 4.69 -3.69
CA LEU A 178 8.71 5.81 -2.76
C LEU A 178 7.33 6.46 -2.71
N TRP A 179 6.77 6.57 -1.51
CA TRP A 179 5.51 7.26 -1.27
C TRP A 179 5.61 8.71 -1.77
N GLY A 180 4.64 9.15 -2.57
CA GLY A 180 4.64 10.47 -3.21
C GLY A 180 5.26 10.51 -4.61
N VAL A 181 5.88 9.43 -5.08
CA VAL A 181 6.33 9.31 -6.48
C VAL A 181 5.22 8.75 -7.36
N GLY A 182 4.59 9.63 -8.15
CA GLY A 182 3.72 9.25 -9.26
C GLY A 182 4.46 9.08 -10.59
N ALA A 183 3.74 8.63 -11.62
CA ALA A 183 4.27 8.35 -12.96
C ALA A 183 5.03 9.54 -13.61
N VAL A 184 4.63 10.78 -13.30
CA VAL A 184 5.31 11.98 -13.81
C VAL A 184 6.69 12.15 -13.17
N THR A 185 6.78 11.99 -11.86
CA THR A 185 8.05 12.07 -11.10
C THR A 185 8.98 10.94 -11.50
N GLU A 186 8.46 9.72 -11.57
CA GLU A 186 9.21 8.54 -12.03
C GLU A 186 9.81 8.77 -13.42
N ARG A 187 9.00 9.24 -14.38
CA ARG A 187 9.48 9.53 -15.74
C ARG A 187 10.61 10.56 -15.76
N LYS A 188 10.48 11.68 -15.02
CA LYS A 188 11.53 12.71 -14.94
C LYS A 188 12.86 12.16 -14.41
N LEU A 189 12.81 11.25 -13.45
CA LEU A 189 14.00 10.63 -12.86
C LEU A 189 14.61 9.58 -13.82
N HIS A 190 13.76 8.78 -14.47
CA HIS A 190 14.19 7.80 -15.48
C HIS A 190 14.87 8.47 -16.68
N GLU A 191 14.40 9.63 -17.13
CA GLU A 191 15.04 10.45 -18.18
C GLU A 191 16.47 10.89 -17.79
N ARG A 192 16.81 10.88 -16.50
CA ARG A 192 18.15 11.15 -15.97
C ARG A 192 18.94 9.89 -15.62
N GLY A 193 18.43 8.71 -15.99
CA GLY A 193 19.08 7.42 -15.74
C GLY A 193 18.88 6.88 -14.32
N LEU A 194 18.16 7.59 -13.44
CA LEU A 194 17.88 7.15 -12.08
C LEU A 194 16.68 6.18 -12.13
N ARG A 195 16.83 4.95 -11.63
CA ARG A 195 15.76 3.92 -11.68
C ARG A 195 15.43 3.33 -10.31
N THR A 196 16.40 3.30 -9.40
CA THR A 196 16.29 2.72 -8.06
C THR A 196 16.33 3.79 -6.98
N VAL A 197 15.91 3.44 -5.77
CA VAL A 197 16.05 4.35 -4.62
C VAL A 197 17.53 4.64 -4.32
N ALA A 198 18.44 3.68 -4.55
CA ALA A 198 19.88 3.91 -4.44
C ALA A 198 20.38 5.01 -5.40
N ASP A 199 19.87 5.04 -6.64
CA ASP A 199 20.25 6.07 -7.62
C ASP A 199 19.84 7.47 -7.11
N VAL A 200 18.67 7.57 -6.49
CA VAL A 200 18.18 8.82 -5.88
C VAL A 200 19.02 9.21 -4.66
N ALA A 201 19.38 8.25 -3.79
CA ALA A 201 20.20 8.52 -2.61
C ALA A 201 21.61 9.02 -2.97
N THR A 202 22.16 8.59 -4.12
CA THR A 202 23.54 8.92 -4.52
C THR A 202 23.68 10.24 -5.26
N VAL A 203 22.66 10.70 -6.00
CA VAL A 203 22.74 11.93 -6.81
C VAL A 203 22.72 13.22 -5.97
N GLY A 204 22.18 13.15 -4.75
CA GLY A 204 22.18 14.22 -3.75
C GLY A 204 21.09 15.30 -3.94
N PRO A 205 20.82 16.09 -2.89
CA PRO A 205 19.64 16.96 -2.81
C PRO A 205 19.63 18.12 -3.81
N GLY A 206 20.81 18.62 -4.20
CA GLY A 206 20.94 19.70 -5.18
C GLY A 206 20.49 19.29 -6.58
N ALA A 207 20.92 18.10 -7.04
CA ALA A 207 20.51 17.55 -8.31
C ALA A 207 19.02 17.20 -8.32
N LEU A 208 18.50 16.60 -7.25
CA LEU A 208 17.08 16.29 -7.12
C LEU A 208 16.22 17.56 -7.14
N THR A 209 16.67 18.62 -6.47
CA THR A 209 16.01 19.94 -6.52
C THR A 209 16.00 20.53 -7.92
N ALA A 210 17.08 20.38 -8.70
CA ALA A 210 17.12 20.85 -10.08
C ALA A 210 16.19 20.06 -11.01
N ILE A 211 15.95 18.76 -10.74
CA ILE A 211 15.08 17.90 -11.56
C ILE A 211 13.59 18.08 -11.19
N LEU A 212 13.29 18.17 -9.89
CA LEU A 212 11.93 18.06 -9.35
C LEU A 212 11.39 19.36 -8.75
N GLY A 213 12.24 20.37 -8.54
CA GLY A 213 11.93 21.56 -7.76
C GLY A 213 12.26 21.40 -6.28
N GLY A 214 12.35 22.52 -5.55
CA GLY A 214 12.91 22.56 -4.19
C GLY A 214 12.19 21.71 -3.16
N HIS A 215 10.86 21.72 -3.13
CA HIS A 215 10.09 20.94 -2.15
C HIS A 215 10.20 19.44 -2.43
N GLN A 216 9.82 19.02 -3.64
CA GLN A 216 9.84 17.60 -4.03
C GLN A 216 11.25 17.00 -4.04
N GLY A 217 12.27 17.76 -4.46
CA GLY A 217 13.64 17.30 -4.45
C GLY A 217 14.16 17.00 -3.05
N ARG A 218 13.91 17.88 -2.08
CA ARG A 218 14.30 17.67 -0.67
C ARG A 218 13.51 16.55 -0.02
N HIS A 219 12.21 16.47 -0.30
CA HIS A 219 11.36 15.41 0.25
C HIS A 219 11.84 14.04 -0.25
N LEU A 220 12.11 13.90 -1.55
CA LEU A 220 12.55 12.63 -2.13
C LEU A 220 13.96 12.22 -1.65
N ASP A 221 14.86 13.18 -1.46
CA ASP A 221 16.18 12.95 -0.84
C ASP A 221 16.04 12.38 0.57
N ALA A 222 15.15 12.94 1.39
CA ALA A 222 14.87 12.46 2.74
C ALA A 222 14.34 11.01 2.71
N LEU A 223 13.33 10.73 1.89
CA LEU A 223 12.75 9.40 1.77
C LEU A 223 13.76 8.35 1.29
N ALA A 224 14.63 8.71 0.34
CA ALA A 224 15.67 7.79 -0.15
C ALA A 224 16.67 7.37 0.93
N HIS A 225 16.83 8.18 1.98
CA HIS A 225 17.64 7.89 3.16
C HIS A 225 16.82 7.37 4.34
N ASN A 226 15.59 6.92 4.11
CA ASN A 226 14.63 6.50 5.12
C ASN A 226 14.42 7.53 6.26
N ARG A 227 14.46 8.81 5.91
CA ARG A 227 14.04 9.90 6.80
C ARG A 227 12.61 10.23 6.45
N ASP A 228 11.73 10.24 7.45
CA ASP A 228 10.28 10.48 7.33
C ASP A 228 10.01 11.92 7.80
N PRO A 229 10.08 12.93 6.90
CA PRO A 229 10.05 14.35 7.25
C PRO A 229 8.64 14.93 7.44
#